data_AF-A0A958NYP8-F1
#
_entry.id   AF-A0A958NYP8-F1
#
_cell.length_a   1.000
_cell.length_b   1.000
_cell.length_c   1.000
_cell.angle_alpha   90.00
_cell.angle_beta   90.00
_cell.angle_gamma   90.00
#
_symmetry.space_group_name_H-M   'P 1'
#
loop_
_entity.id
_entity.type
_entity.pdbx_description
1 polymer ?
#
loop_
_entity_poly.entity_id
_entity_poly.type
_entity_poly.pdbx_seq_one_letter_code
_entity_poly.pdbx_strand_id
1 'polypeptide(L)'
;MSKKQKVKKDPNICWCNQIPKSRIEKAISTGADTLNKIFDRTTAGVGACGGSCRPYLQKMLDSYKETGVFPENPRPAQKKRR
;
A
#
# COMPACT_ATOMS: atom_id res chain seq x y z
N MET A 1 -26.66 -11.60 -11.49
CA MET A 1 -25.44 -10.77 -11.63
C MET A 1 -24.57 -10.95 -10.40
N SER A 2 -23.78 -12.02 -10.32
CA SER A 2 -22.96 -12.30 -9.13
C SER A 2 -21.52 -11.85 -9.39
N LYS A 3 -21.16 -10.66 -8.91
CA LYS A 3 -19.77 -10.18 -8.88
C LYS A 3 -18.94 -11.22 -8.13
N LYS A 4 -18.12 -12.00 -8.84
CA LYS A 4 -17.13 -12.91 -8.28
C LYS A 4 -16.24 -12.12 -7.32
N GLN A 5 -16.44 -12.31 -6.02
CA GLN A 5 -15.54 -11.78 -5.00
C GLN A 5 -14.25 -12.60 -5.08
N LYS A 6 -13.28 -12.13 -5.86
CA LYS A 6 -11.91 -12.64 -5.80
C LYS A 6 -11.44 -12.50 -4.35
N VAL A 7 -11.08 -13.61 -3.71
CA VAL A 7 -10.47 -13.62 -2.38
C VAL A 7 -9.23 -12.75 -2.46
N LYS A 8 -9.31 -11.52 -1.92
CA LYS A 8 -8.22 -10.55 -1.96
C LYS A 8 -7.10 -11.11 -1.09
N LYS A 9 -6.05 -11.66 -1.71
CA LYS A 9 -4.78 -11.85 -0.99
C LYS A 9 -4.37 -10.49 -0.45
N ASP A 10 -4.00 -10.44 0.82
CA ASP A 10 -3.55 -9.23 1.50
C ASP A 10 -2.03 -9.24 1.61
N PRO A 11 -1.30 -8.82 0.54
CA PRO A 11 0.15 -8.86 0.55
C PRO A 11 0.72 -7.80 1.49
N ASN A 12 1.76 -8.17 2.23
CA ASN A 12 2.54 -7.21 3.00
C ASN A 12 3.26 -6.23 2.08
N ILE A 13 2.94 -4.94 2.21
CA ILE A 13 3.55 -3.85 1.46
C ILE A 13 4.86 -3.41 2.12
N CYS A 14 4.86 -3.28 3.45
CA CYS A 14 6.08 -3.06 4.22
C CYS A 14 6.46 -4.36 4.90
N TRP A 15 7.63 -4.92 4.57
CA TRP A 15 8.08 -6.17 5.18
C TRP A 15 8.76 -5.96 6.53
N CYS A 16 9.56 -4.89 6.66
CA CYS A 16 10.32 -4.61 7.88
C CYS A 16 9.38 -4.39 9.08
N ASN A 17 8.27 -3.69 8.85
CA ASN A 17 7.24 -3.45 9.87
C ASN A 17 6.01 -4.34 9.70
N GLN A 18 6.08 -5.35 8.83
CA GLN A 18 5.02 -6.33 8.55
C GLN A 18 3.63 -5.69 8.33
N ILE A 19 3.56 -4.62 7.53
CA ILE A 19 2.33 -3.89 7.28
C ILE A 19 1.62 -4.46 6.04
N PRO A 20 0.41 -5.02 6.21
CA PRO A 20 -0.43 -5.52 5.11
C PRO A 20 -1.05 -4.38 4.30
N LYS A 21 -1.49 -4.68 3.09
CA LYS A 21 -2.14 -3.72 2.18
C LYS A 21 -3.42 -3.15 2.81
N SER A 22 -4.26 -3.99 3.42
CA SER A 22 -5.51 -3.52 4.02
C SER A 22 -5.29 -2.48 5.13
N ARG A 23 -4.17 -2.53 5.84
CA ARG A 23 -3.85 -1.54 6.88
C ARG A 23 -3.56 -0.17 6.27
N ILE A 24 -2.90 -0.13 5.11
CA ILE A 24 -2.65 1.10 4.36
C ILE A 24 -3.94 1.62 3.74
N GLU A 25 -4.76 0.75 3.14
CA GLU A 25 -6.07 1.12 2.59
C GLU A 25 -6.96 1.74 3.67
N LYS A 26 -7.06 1.10 4.85
CA LYS A 26 -7.77 1.65 6.00
C LYS A 26 -7.21 3.01 6.43
N ALA A 27 -5.89 3.19 6.45
CA ALA A 27 -5.30 4.49 6.81
C ALA A 27 -5.69 5.59 5.82
N ILE A 28 -5.66 5.29 4.51
CA ILE A 28 -6.06 6.23 3.46
C ILE A 28 -7.56 6.55 3.56
N SER A 29 -8.41 5.52 3.68
CA SER A 29 -9.88 5.69 3.82
C SER A 29 -10.29 6.42 5.09
N THR A 30 -9.49 6.36 6.16
CA THR A 30 -9.73 7.12 7.40
C THR A 30 -9.24 8.58 7.30
N GLY A 31 -8.78 9.03 6.13
CA GLY A 31 -8.35 10.40 5.88
C GLY A 31 -6.83 10.61 5.93
N ALA A 32 -6.02 9.59 5.61
CA ALA A 32 -4.59 9.81 5.36
C ALA A 32 -4.37 10.25 3.91
N ASP A 33 -4.39 11.56 3.69
CA ASP A 33 -4.21 12.23 2.39
C ASP A 33 -2.74 12.55 2.04
N THR A 34 -1.78 12.27 2.93
CA THR A 34 -0.35 12.49 2.71
C THR A 34 0.49 11.29 3.15
N LEU A 35 1.69 11.15 2.59
CA LEU A 35 2.63 10.11 2.99
C LEU A 35 2.93 10.15 4.49
N ASN A 36 3.18 11.34 5.05
CA ASN A 36 3.47 11.47 6.49
C ASN A 36 2.31 10.94 7.34
N LYS A 37 1.05 11.30 7.01
CA LYS A 37 -0.12 10.75 7.72
C LYS A 37 -0.20 9.22 7.62
N ILE A 38 0.17 8.63 6.48
CA ILE A 38 0.24 7.18 6.33
C ILE A 38 1.35 6.60 7.22
N PHE A 39 2.52 7.24 7.28
CA PHE A 39 3.64 6.80 8.12
C PHE A 39 3.27 6.85 9.60
N ASP A 40 2.63 7.93 10.05
CA ASP A 40 2.20 8.09 11.44
C ASP A 40 1.14 7.05 11.83
N ARG A 41 0.18 6.76 10.93
CA ARG A 41 -0.91 5.81 11.21
C ARG A 41 -0.53 4.34 11.08
N THR A 42 0.39 4.02 10.16
CA THR A 42 0.70 2.62 9.81
C THR A 42 2.10 2.20 10.18
N THR A 43 2.98 3.15 10.51
CA THR A 43 4.42 2.94 10.72
C THR A 43 5.13 2.41 9.45
N ALA A 44 4.45 2.31 8.30
CA ALA A 44 5.10 1.94 7.05
C ALA A 44 6.04 3.07 6.59
N GLY A 45 7.23 2.74 6.09
CA GLY A 45 8.14 3.75 5.52
C GLY A 45 9.11 4.41 6.50
N VAL A 46 9.04 4.08 7.81
CA VAL A 46 9.94 4.60 8.86
C VAL A 46 10.73 3.50 9.58
N GLY A 47 10.73 2.27 9.06
CA GLY A 47 11.48 1.16 9.64
C GLY A 47 12.99 1.21 9.34
N ALA A 48 13.77 0.38 10.04
CA ALA A 48 15.22 0.29 9.94
C ALA A 48 15.77 0.04 8.51
N CYS A 49 14.93 -0.47 7.61
CA CYS A 49 15.28 -0.69 6.20
C CYS A 49 15.24 0.57 5.32
N GLY A 50 15.16 1.78 5.90
CA GLY A 50 15.22 3.04 5.18
C GLY A 50 13.97 3.39 4.37
N GLY A 51 12.86 2.67 4.59
CA GLY A 51 11.58 2.99 3.94
C GLY A 51 11.48 2.57 2.47
N SER A 52 12.03 1.40 2.11
CA SER A 52 11.90 0.81 0.76
C SER A 52 10.45 0.67 0.25
N CYS A 53 9.45 0.71 1.14
CA CYS A 53 8.04 0.69 0.79
C CYS A 53 7.45 2.05 0.40
N ARG A 54 8.12 3.18 0.68
CA ARG A 54 7.67 4.55 0.36
C ARG A 54 7.17 4.76 -1.08
N PRO A 55 7.89 4.35 -2.14
CA PRO A 55 7.40 4.53 -3.51
C PRO A 55 6.11 3.75 -3.81
N TYR A 56 5.86 2.64 -3.10
CA TYR A 56 4.60 1.88 -3.26
C TYR A 56 3.44 2.57 -2.54
N LEU A 57 3.71 3.15 -1.35
CA LEU A 57 2.72 3.93 -0.61
C LEU A 57 2.29 5.17 -1.40
N GLN A 58 3.27 5.86 -2.02
CA GLN A 58 3.03 7.01 -2.89
C GLN A 58 2.10 6.62 -4.05
N LYS A 59 2.42 5.55 -4.79
CA LYS A 59 1.57 5.06 -5.89
C LYS A 59 0.15 4.70 -5.43
N MET A 60 0.01 4.05 -4.27
CA MET A 60 -1.32 3.71 -3.75
C MET A 60 -2.14 4.96 -3.41
N LEU A 61 -1.49 5.97 -2.81
CA LEU A 61 -2.13 7.23 -2.47
C LEU A 61 -2.52 8.01 -3.73
N ASP A 62 -1.62 8.10 -4.70
CA ASP A 62 -1.86 8.82 -5.96
C ASP A 62 -2.98 8.17 -6.76
N SER A 63 -2.96 6.83 -6.91
CA SER A 63 -4.06 6.09 -7.56
C SER A 63 -5.40 6.30 -6.86
N TYR A 64 -5.41 6.33 -5.53
CA TYR A 64 -6.63 6.58 -4.76
C TYR A 64 -7.14 8.01 -4.93
N LYS A 65 -6.24 9.00 -4.99
CA LYS A 65 -6.62 10.40 -5.24
C LYS A 65 -7.16 10.61 -6.65
N GLU A 66 -6.60 9.95 -7.66
CA GLU A 66 -7.01 10.11 -9.05
C GLU A 66 -8.29 9.34 -9.39
N THR A 67 -8.41 8.08 -8.93
CA THR A 67 -9.48 7.17 -9.37
C THR A 67 -10.47 6.80 -8.27
N GLY A 68 -10.15 7.07 -6.99
CA GLY A 68 -10.91 6.57 -5.85
C GLY A 68 -10.76 5.06 -5.60
N VAL A 69 -9.88 4.38 -6.36
CA VAL A 69 -9.71 2.92 -6.30
C VAL A 69 -8.25 2.57 -5.95
N PHE A 70 -8.07 1.56 -5.09
CA PHE A 70 -6.74 1.05 -4.74
C PHE A 70 -6.22 0.07 -5.80
N PRO A 71 -4.93 0.15 -6.18
CA PRO A 71 -4.34 -0.77 -7.16
C PRO A 71 -4.32 -2.21 -6.63
N GLU A 72 -4.69 -3.20 -7.44
CA GLU A 72 -4.75 -4.62 -7.01
C GLU A 72 -3.34 -5.17 -6.68
N ASN A 73 -2.30 -4.69 -7.35
CA ASN A 73 -0.91 -5.10 -7.11
C ASN A 73 0.07 -3.92 -7.13
N PRO A 74 0.35 -3.28 -5.98
CA PRO A 74 1.20 -2.08 -5.93
C PRO A 74 2.70 -2.37 -6.07
N ARG A 75 3.15 -3.62 -5.88
CA ARG A 75 4.54 -4.00 -6.21
C ARG A 75 4.62 -4.46 -7.66
N PRO A 76 5.37 -3.76 -8.53
CA PRO A 76 5.70 -4.32 -9.83
C PRO A 76 6.47 -5.61 -9.59
N ALA A 77 6.14 -6.66 -10.36
CA ALA A 77 6.90 -7.89 -10.36
C ALA A 77 8.38 -7.52 -10.51
N GLN A 78 9.18 -7.83 -9.49
CA GLN A 78 10.62 -7.57 -9.52
C GLN A 78 11.13 -8.28 -10.78
N LYS A 79 11.47 -7.51 -11.82
CA LYS A 79 12.11 -8.06 -13.01
C LYS A 79 13.33 -8.81 -12.48
N LYS A 80 13.33 -10.15 -12.59
CA LYS A 80 14.48 -10.97 -12.27
C LYS A 80 15.61 -10.42 -13.13
N ARG A 81 16.47 -9.59 -12.52
CA ARG A 81 17.72 -9.18 -13.13
C ARG A 81 18.54 -10.47 -13.16
N ARG A 82 18.66 -10.98 -14.39
CA ARG A 82 19.39 -12.18 -14.75
C ARG A 82 20.86 -11.99 -14.43
#